data_AF-A0A1Y5LP62-F1
#
_entry.id   AF-A0A1Y5LP62-F1
#
_cell.length_a   1.000
_cell.length_b   1.000
_cell.length_c   1.000
_cell.angle_alpha   90.00
_cell.angle_beta   90.00
_cell.angle_gamma   90.00
#
_symmetry.space_group_name_H-M   'P 1'
#
loop_
_entity.id
_entity.type
_entity.pdbx_description
1 polymer ?
#
loop_
_entity_poly.entity_id
_entity_poly.type
_entity_poly.pdbx_seq_one_letter_code
_entity_poly.pdbx_strand_id
1 'polypeptide(L)'
;MVEDLLLQQVVTLTEARRLRTPSSPDPFLRDAVDNLLMVLSGYPLGEGGPRSGLDQLEYFGKAIAPEPTEFANGLDTRVGRIIIEATTGLTRENRAARRWAILEPLGAPAMDRKEAGLNVWVRALASRAADGLLHPALCAGQMRVGSLSREDGYISAELKTRLSAPNLYSEWCSDPQSRKDLEKTMLDRFASVSWSQSLG
;
A
#
# COMPACT_ATOMS: atom_id res chain seq x y z
N MET A 1 -10.23 -5.89 9.48
CA MET A 1 -9.17 -5.95 10.52
C MET A 1 -9.00 -7.39 11.01
N VAL A 2 -7.89 -7.75 11.65
CA VAL A 2 -7.64 -9.12 12.19
C VAL A 2 -8.73 -9.54 13.19
N GLU A 3 -9.25 -8.57 13.92
CA GLU A 3 -10.35 -8.66 14.86
C GLU A 3 -11.62 -9.21 14.18
N ASP A 4 -11.93 -8.75 12.97
CA ASP A 4 -13.12 -9.19 12.24
C ASP A 4 -13.02 -10.67 11.87
N LEU A 5 -11.83 -11.13 11.44
CA LEU A 5 -11.57 -12.54 11.12
C LEU A 5 -11.72 -13.43 12.36
N LEU A 6 -11.28 -12.95 13.52
CA LEU A 6 -11.41 -13.65 14.79
C LEU A 6 -12.89 -13.72 15.22
N LEU A 7 -13.62 -12.60 15.14
CA LEU A 7 -15.04 -12.52 15.51
C LEU A 7 -15.93 -13.36 14.58
N GLN A 8 -15.57 -13.47 13.30
CA GLN A 8 -16.24 -14.33 12.32
C GLN A 8 -15.82 -15.80 12.43
N GLN A 9 -14.97 -16.17 13.40
CA GLN A 9 -14.47 -17.53 13.62
C GLN A 9 -13.72 -18.13 12.40
N VAL A 10 -13.18 -17.27 11.52
CA VAL A 10 -12.36 -17.68 10.38
C VAL A 10 -10.97 -18.12 10.85
N VAL A 11 -10.47 -17.50 11.92
CA VAL A 11 -9.14 -17.77 12.49
C VAL A 11 -9.21 -17.95 14.00
N THR A 12 -8.27 -18.72 14.54
CA THR A 12 -8.03 -18.87 15.98
C THR A 12 -7.25 -17.67 16.54
N LEU A 13 -7.23 -17.52 17.87
CA LEU A 13 -6.43 -16.49 18.55
C LEU A 13 -4.92 -16.61 18.25
N THR A 14 -4.40 -17.83 18.13
CA THR A 14 -2.99 -18.09 17.80
C THR A 14 -2.67 -17.65 16.37
N GLU A 15 -3.56 -17.94 15.42
CA GLU A 15 -3.43 -17.47 14.04
C GLU A 15 -3.52 -15.95 13.98
N ALA A 16 -4.48 -15.33 14.68
CA ALA A 16 -4.60 -13.87 14.76
C ALA A 16 -3.32 -13.17 15.25
N ARG A 17 -2.58 -13.77 16.18
CA ARG A 17 -1.28 -13.24 16.62
C ARG A 17 -0.21 -13.33 15.52
N ARG A 18 -0.15 -14.46 14.81
CA ARG A 18 0.79 -14.62 13.68
C ARG A 18 0.52 -13.64 12.54
N LEU A 19 -0.75 -13.28 12.32
CA LEU A 19 -1.14 -12.28 11.34
C LEU A 19 -0.60 -10.86 11.65
N ARG A 20 -0.09 -10.60 12.87
CA ARG A 20 0.36 -9.28 13.35
C ARG A 20 1.87 -9.13 13.51
N THR A 21 2.66 -10.19 13.37
CA THR A 21 4.10 -10.14 13.71
C THR A 21 4.94 -9.78 12.47
N PRO A 22 5.67 -8.65 12.47
CA PRO A 22 6.53 -8.26 11.35
C PRO A 22 7.81 -9.12 11.28
N SER A 23 8.39 -9.27 10.07
CA SER A 23 9.68 -9.99 9.85
C SER A 23 10.82 -9.13 9.28
N SER A 24 10.67 -7.80 9.19
CA SER A 24 11.63 -6.90 8.52
C SER A 24 12.63 -6.22 9.51
N PRO A 25 13.87 -5.89 9.08
CA PRO A 25 14.91 -5.28 9.93
C PRO A 25 14.66 -3.85 10.42
N ASP A 26 13.91 -3.01 9.67
CA ASP A 26 13.32 -1.75 10.19
C ASP A 26 11.86 -1.65 9.73
N PRO A 27 10.94 -2.29 10.48
CA PRO A 27 9.55 -2.35 10.09
C PRO A 27 8.85 -1.00 10.25
N PHE A 28 9.39 -0.08 11.05
CA PHE A 28 8.68 1.13 11.44
C PHE A 28 8.70 2.17 10.33
N LEU A 29 9.88 2.52 9.81
CA LEU A 29 10.00 3.56 8.80
C LEU A 29 9.29 3.16 7.49
N ARG A 30 9.45 1.88 7.12
CA ARG A 30 8.78 1.28 5.96
C ARG A 30 7.26 1.34 6.10
N ASP A 31 6.73 0.92 7.26
CA ASP A 31 5.30 0.96 7.54
C ASP A 31 4.76 2.40 7.55
N ALA A 32 5.49 3.35 8.13
CA ALA A 32 5.11 4.76 8.17
C ALA A 32 4.96 5.37 6.77
N VAL A 33 5.90 5.07 5.86
CA VAL A 33 5.81 5.51 4.46
C VAL A 33 4.64 4.87 3.73
N ASP A 34 4.47 3.55 3.82
CA ASP A 34 3.36 2.91 3.13
C ASP A 34 2.01 3.38 3.69
N ASN A 35 1.90 3.62 5.00
CA ASN A 35 0.71 4.23 5.60
C ASN A 35 0.43 5.62 5.04
N LEU A 36 1.46 6.48 4.90
CA LEU A 36 1.30 7.79 4.27
C LEU A 36 0.79 7.64 2.82
N LEU A 37 1.39 6.76 2.02
CA LEU A 37 1.02 6.54 0.63
C LEU A 37 -0.44 6.06 0.49
N MET A 38 -0.87 5.17 1.38
CA MET A 38 -2.25 4.69 1.46
C MET A 38 -3.20 5.84 1.78
N VAL A 39 -2.89 6.64 2.79
CA VAL A 39 -3.70 7.81 3.19
C VAL A 39 -3.82 8.84 2.06
N LEU A 40 -2.73 9.12 1.34
CA LEU A 40 -2.74 10.04 0.19
C LEU A 40 -3.58 9.52 -0.97
N SER A 41 -3.55 8.21 -1.21
CA SER A 41 -4.29 7.54 -2.28
C SER A 41 -5.80 7.46 -2.00
N GLY A 42 -6.24 7.64 -0.75
CA GLY A 42 -7.66 7.60 -0.40
C GLY A 42 -8.52 8.61 -1.15
N TYR A 43 -8.03 9.84 -1.38
CA TYR A 43 -8.78 10.85 -2.13
C TYR A 43 -9.07 10.45 -3.60
N PRO A 44 -8.07 10.14 -4.45
CA PRO A 44 -8.34 9.71 -5.82
C PRO A 44 -9.25 8.49 -5.91
N LEU A 45 -9.25 7.63 -4.90
CA LEU A 45 -10.05 6.41 -4.86
C LEU A 45 -11.50 6.63 -4.38
N GLY A 46 -11.85 7.84 -3.95
CA GLY A 46 -13.17 8.16 -3.42
C GLY A 46 -13.38 7.72 -1.96
N GLU A 47 -12.33 7.27 -1.29
CA GLU A 47 -12.34 6.84 0.12
C GLU A 47 -12.17 8.02 1.09
N GLY A 48 -11.98 9.24 0.57
CA GLY A 48 -11.80 10.44 1.35
C GLY A 48 -12.08 11.73 0.58
N GLY A 49 -12.21 12.84 1.30
CA GLY A 49 -12.41 14.15 0.70
C GLY A 49 -11.12 14.74 0.11
N PRO A 50 -11.19 15.86 -0.64
CA PRO A 50 -10.03 16.51 -1.27
C PRO A 50 -8.86 16.82 -0.33
N ARG A 51 -9.18 17.05 0.96
CA ARG A 51 -8.20 17.39 2.00
C ARG A 51 -7.68 16.18 2.80
N SER A 52 -8.22 14.98 2.61
CA SER A 52 -7.79 13.78 3.34
C SER A 52 -6.30 13.49 3.13
N GLY A 53 -5.55 13.28 4.21
CA GLY A 53 -4.12 12.99 4.13
C GLY A 53 -3.19 14.19 3.95
N LEU A 54 -3.72 15.41 3.73
CA LEU A 54 -2.86 16.59 3.55
C LEU A 54 -2.17 17.03 4.84
N ASP A 55 -2.88 16.95 5.97
CA ASP A 55 -2.30 17.25 7.28
C ASP A 55 -1.24 16.19 7.65
N GLN A 56 -1.53 14.91 7.36
CA GLN A 56 -0.57 13.81 7.55
C GLN A 56 0.70 14.00 6.73
N LEU A 57 0.58 14.43 5.47
CA LEU A 57 1.75 14.76 4.63
C LEU A 57 2.58 15.89 5.22
N GLU A 58 1.93 16.94 5.75
CA GLU A 58 2.60 18.05 6.39
C GLU A 58 3.34 17.62 7.67
N TYR A 59 2.70 16.84 8.54
CA TYR A 59 3.34 16.32 9.74
C TYR A 59 4.49 15.38 9.41
N PHE A 60 4.31 14.50 8.42
CA PHE A 60 5.36 13.60 7.97
C PHE A 60 6.57 14.37 7.43
N GLY A 61 6.34 15.37 6.57
CA GLY A 61 7.41 16.24 6.06
C GLY A 61 8.19 16.94 7.16
N LYS A 62 7.50 17.46 8.19
CA LYS A 62 8.16 18.06 9.37
C LYS A 62 8.96 17.05 10.18
N ALA A 63 8.49 15.81 10.27
CA ALA A 63 9.16 14.76 11.04
C ALA A 63 10.48 14.30 10.39
N ILE A 64 10.54 14.22 9.06
CA ILE A 64 11.74 13.76 8.35
C ILE A 64 12.74 14.88 8.01
N ALA A 65 12.30 16.14 8.05
CA ALA A 65 13.14 17.30 7.71
C ALA A 65 14.44 17.44 8.54
N PRO A 66 14.50 17.07 9.83
CA PRO A 66 15.74 17.11 10.61
C PRO A 66 16.78 16.07 10.18
N GLU A 67 16.35 14.94 9.63
CA GLU A 67 17.19 13.75 9.38
C GLU A 67 17.00 13.18 7.96
N PRO A 68 17.13 14.00 6.89
CA PRO A 68 16.80 13.58 5.53
C PRO A 68 17.73 12.48 5.01
N THR A 69 18.99 12.47 5.44
CA THR A 69 19.98 11.46 5.07
C THR A 69 19.66 10.11 5.72
N GLU A 70 19.25 10.10 6.98
CA GLU A 70 18.87 8.86 7.67
C GLU A 70 17.59 8.29 7.07
N PHE A 71 16.61 9.15 6.77
CA PHE A 71 15.41 8.77 6.05
C PHE A 71 15.72 8.16 4.67
N ALA A 72 16.63 8.80 3.90
CA ALA A 72 17.04 8.29 2.59
C ALA A 72 17.71 6.92 2.69
N ASN A 73 18.58 6.72 3.69
CA ASN A 73 19.29 5.45 3.90
C ASN A 73 18.36 4.33 4.41
N GLY A 74 17.36 4.67 5.23
CA GLY A 74 16.37 3.72 5.74
C GLY A 74 15.33 3.27 4.70
N LEU A 75 15.19 4.05 3.62
CA LEU A 75 14.34 3.76 2.46
C LEU A 75 15.16 3.93 1.18
N ASP A 76 16.26 3.17 1.03
CA ASP A 76 17.15 3.21 -0.15
C ASP A 76 16.45 2.71 -1.42
N THR A 77 15.50 3.51 -1.89
CA THR A 77 14.54 3.20 -2.93
C THR A 77 14.13 4.49 -3.63
N ARG A 78 13.68 4.35 -4.88
CA ARG A 78 13.03 5.42 -5.65
C ARG A 78 11.85 6.06 -4.89
N VAL A 79 11.19 5.32 -3.99
CA VAL A 79 10.10 5.81 -3.12
C VAL A 79 10.61 6.87 -2.14
N GLY A 80 11.69 6.57 -1.39
CA GLY A 80 12.26 7.50 -0.41
C GLY A 80 12.65 8.83 -1.05
N ARG A 81 13.29 8.78 -2.24
CA ARG A 81 13.69 9.97 -3.00
C ARG A 81 12.50 10.85 -3.38
N ILE A 82 11.44 10.26 -3.95
CA ILE A 82 10.25 11.00 -4.35
C ILE A 82 9.59 11.69 -3.14
N ILE A 83 9.56 11.00 -1.99
CA ILE A 83 9.00 11.58 -0.76
C ILE A 83 9.84 12.76 -0.27
N ILE A 84 11.17 12.65 -0.26
CA ILE A 84 12.06 13.77 0.13
C ILE A 84 11.84 14.97 -0.80
N GLU A 85 11.84 14.75 -2.12
CA GLU A 85 11.66 15.81 -3.12
C GLU A 85 10.29 16.50 -2.97
N ALA A 86 9.24 15.74 -2.70
CA ALA A 86 7.89 16.27 -2.54
C ALA A 86 7.67 17.00 -1.20
N THR A 87 8.36 16.58 -0.14
CA THR A 87 8.23 17.17 1.21
C THR A 87 9.17 18.36 1.42
N THR A 88 10.22 18.50 0.61
CA THR A 88 11.11 19.66 0.64
C THR A 88 10.35 20.94 0.28
N GLY A 89 10.31 21.90 1.22
CA GLY A 89 9.54 23.14 1.05
C GLY A 89 8.02 22.94 1.04
N LEU A 90 7.53 21.87 1.67
CA LEU A 90 6.10 21.62 1.87
C LEU A 90 5.49 22.67 2.79
N THR A 91 4.38 23.26 2.35
CA THR A 91 3.60 24.24 3.11
C THR A 91 2.12 23.87 3.09
N ARG A 92 1.33 24.54 3.93
CA ARG A 92 -0.12 24.35 3.98
C ARG A 92 -0.80 24.65 2.64
N GLU A 93 -0.25 25.60 1.89
CA GLU A 93 -0.78 26.10 0.62
C GLU A 93 -0.45 25.15 -0.53
N ASN A 94 0.74 24.53 -0.53
CA ASN A 94 1.19 23.70 -1.65
C ASN A 94 0.98 22.19 -1.46
N ARG A 95 0.58 21.73 -0.26
CA ARG A 95 0.44 20.29 0.07
C ARG A 95 -0.49 19.48 -0.86
N ALA A 96 -1.51 20.12 -1.43
CA ALA A 96 -2.38 19.45 -2.40
C ALA A 96 -1.64 19.14 -3.71
N ALA A 97 -0.78 20.05 -4.18
CA ALA A 97 0.09 19.80 -5.32
C ALA A 97 1.20 18.79 -4.97
N ARG A 98 1.76 18.87 -3.75
CA ARG A 98 2.79 17.93 -3.29
C ARG A 98 2.29 16.49 -3.16
N ARG A 99 1.01 16.26 -2.85
CA ARG A 99 0.39 14.93 -2.98
C ARG A 99 0.61 14.35 -4.38
N TRP A 100 0.35 15.12 -5.42
CA TRP A 100 0.47 14.64 -6.80
C TRP A 100 1.91 14.45 -7.24
N ALA A 101 2.83 15.29 -6.73
CA ALA A 101 4.27 15.06 -6.90
C ALA A 101 4.75 13.72 -6.31
N ILE A 102 3.99 13.11 -5.40
CA ILE A 102 4.24 11.75 -4.88
C ILE A 102 3.48 10.71 -5.71
N LEU A 103 2.17 10.87 -5.85
CA LEU A 103 1.31 9.83 -6.43
C LEU A 103 1.51 9.62 -7.93
N GLU A 104 1.73 10.68 -8.71
CA GLU A 104 1.89 10.56 -10.17
C GLU A 104 3.15 9.74 -10.55
N PRO A 105 4.36 10.04 -10.04
CA PRO A 105 5.54 9.24 -10.39
C PRO A 105 5.54 7.84 -9.78
N LEU A 106 4.96 7.65 -8.57
CA LEU A 106 4.89 6.33 -7.93
C LEU A 106 3.76 5.46 -8.49
N GLY A 107 2.72 6.07 -9.05
CA GLY A 107 1.58 5.38 -9.65
C GLY A 107 1.76 5.09 -11.13
N ALA A 108 2.82 5.62 -11.76
CA ALA A 108 3.08 5.39 -13.18
C ALA A 108 3.43 3.92 -13.49
N PRO A 109 3.06 3.41 -14.68
CA PRO A 109 2.21 4.06 -15.69
C PRO A 109 0.74 4.12 -15.26
N ALA A 110 0.07 5.25 -15.54
CA ALA A 110 -1.34 5.46 -15.23
C ALA A 110 -1.96 6.44 -16.24
N MET A 111 -3.23 6.23 -16.60
CA MET A 111 -4.01 7.06 -17.51
C MET A 111 -4.53 8.32 -16.83
N ASP A 112 -4.87 8.22 -15.55
CA ASP A 112 -5.37 9.33 -14.76
C ASP A 112 -4.89 9.26 -13.30
N ARG A 113 -5.30 10.27 -12.53
CA ARG A 113 -4.97 10.39 -11.10
C ARG A 113 -5.60 9.31 -10.22
N LYS A 114 -6.71 8.73 -10.67
CA LYS A 114 -7.42 7.66 -9.96
C LYS A 114 -6.66 6.35 -10.11
N GLU A 115 -6.22 6.02 -11.32
CA GLU A 115 -5.36 4.88 -11.60
C GLU A 115 -3.99 5.05 -10.94
N ALA A 116 -3.40 6.26 -10.96
CA ALA A 116 -2.15 6.52 -10.23
C ALA A 116 -2.30 6.24 -8.73
N GLY A 117 -3.38 6.73 -8.11
CA GLY A 117 -3.70 6.43 -6.71
C GLY A 117 -3.94 4.94 -6.44
N LEU A 118 -4.61 4.25 -7.36
CA LEU A 118 -4.82 2.80 -7.26
C LEU A 118 -3.50 2.04 -7.30
N ASN A 119 -2.64 2.36 -8.27
CA ASN A 119 -1.35 1.69 -8.43
C ASN A 119 -0.49 1.89 -7.18
N VAL A 120 -0.44 3.11 -6.63
CA VAL A 120 0.27 3.39 -5.37
C VAL A 120 -0.30 2.58 -4.21
N TRP A 121 -1.63 2.52 -4.06
CA TRP A 121 -2.28 1.74 -2.99
C TRP A 121 -1.94 0.25 -3.09
N VAL A 122 -2.06 -0.33 -4.29
CA VAL A 122 -1.77 -1.75 -4.52
C VAL A 122 -0.30 -2.05 -4.26
N ARG A 123 0.62 -1.23 -4.80
CA ARG A 123 2.06 -1.40 -4.58
C ARG A 123 2.43 -1.28 -3.11
N ALA A 124 1.87 -0.32 -2.37
CA ALA A 124 2.10 -0.16 -0.94
C ALA A 124 1.66 -1.41 -0.16
N LEU A 125 0.41 -1.88 -0.35
CA LEU A 125 -0.08 -3.09 0.32
C LEU A 125 0.72 -4.34 -0.05
N ALA A 126 1.00 -4.52 -1.33
CA ALA A 126 1.74 -5.67 -1.85
C ALA A 126 3.17 -5.70 -1.28
N SER A 127 3.83 -4.55 -1.20
CA SER A 127 5.16 -4.43 -0.61
C SER A 127 5.16 -4.75 0.88
N ARG A 128 4.16 -4.30 1.64
CA ARG A 128 4.01 -4.70 3.05
C ARG A 128 3.88 -6.21 3.21
N ALA A 129 3.20 -6.88 2.27
CA ALA A 129 3.11 -8.33 2.28
C ALA A 129 4.43 -9.02 1.92
N ALA A 130 5.11 -8.53 0.88
CA ALA A 130 6.42 -9.04 0.47
C ALA A 130 7.50 -8.85 1.55
N ASP A 131 7.46 -7.72 2.26
CA ASP A 131 8.36 -7.36 3.37
C ASP A 131 7.98 -8.09 4.68
N GLY A 132 6.87 -8.84 4.69
CA GLY A 132 6.34 -9.53 5.87
C GLY A 132 5.83 -8.62 6.98
N LEU A 133 5.49 -7.36 6.65
CA LEU A 133 4.83 -6.39 7.54
C LEU A 133 3.32 -6.60 7.61
N LEU A 134 2.74 -7.26 6.61
CA LEU A 134 1.31 -7.53 6.52
C LEU A 134 1.09 -8.96 6.03
N HIS A 135 0.25 -9.73 6.71
CA HIS A 135 -0.07 -11.07 6.22
C HIS A 135 -0.73 -11.02 4.83
N PRO A 136 -0.36 -11.91 3.87
CA PRO A 136 -0.88 -11.88 2.51
C PRO A 136 -2.42 -11.94 2.45
N ALA A 137 -3.08 -12.73 3.31
CA ALA A 137 -4.54 -12.74 3.35
C ALA A 137 -5.15 -11.39 3.79
N LEU A 138 -4.53 -10.69 4.74
CA LEU A 138 -4.99 -9.35 5.16
C LEU A 138 -4.74 -8.32 4.07
N CYS A 139 -3.61 -8.42 3.37
CA CYS A 139 -3.30 -7.64 2.19
C CYS A 139 -4.38 -7.83 1.12
N ALA A 140 -4.71 -9.08 0.77
CA ALA A 140 -5.72 -9.43 -0.21
C ALA A 140 -7.11 -8.85 0.14
N GLY A 141 -7.50 -8.91 1.42
CA GLY A 141 -8.76 -8.34 1.90
C GLY A 141 -8.84 -6.81 1.75
N GLN A 142 -7.70 -6.11 1.84
CA GLN A 142 -7.60 -4.65 1.72
C GLN A 142 -7.47 -4.15 0.27
N MET A 143 -7.32 -5.05 -0.71
CA MET A 143 -7.27 -4.70 -2.14
C MET A 143 -8.64 -4.34 -2.74
N ARG A 144 -9.72 -4.44 -1.96
CA ARG A 144 -11.07 -4.02 -2.36
C ARG A 144 -11.24 -2.49 -2.22
N VAL A 145 -10.45 -1.71 -2.96
CA VAL A 145 -10.46 -0.23 -2.89
C VAL A 145 -10.84 0.40 -4.22
N GLY A 146 -11.60 1.51 -4.20
CA GLY A 146 -11.88 2.40 -5.34
C GLY A 146 -12.61 1.75 -6.52
N SER A 147 -13.81 2.21 -6.89
CA SER A 147 -14.48 1.69 -8.09
C SER A 147 -13.67 1.99 -9.36
N LEU A 148 -13.52 1.07 -10.30
CA LEU A 148 -12.99 1.41 -11.63
C LEU A 148 -14.14 1.44 -12.63
N SER A 149 -14.18 2.47 -13.48
CA SER A 149 -14.99 2.43 -14.69
C SER A 149 -14.47 1.26 -15.53
N ARG A 150 -15.37 0.37 -15.95
CA ARG A 150 -15.06 -0.89 -16.65
C ARG A 150 -14.43 -0.70 -18.05
N GLU A 151 -14.12 0.52 -18.48
CA GLU A 151 -13.97 0.83 -19.91
C GLU A 151 -12.56 1.12 -20.43
N ASP A 152 -11.51 1.17 -19.61
CA ASP A 152 -10.18 1.51 -20.12
C ASP A 152 -9.31 0.27 -20.34
N GLY A 153 -9.00 0.00 -21.61
CA GLY A 153 -8.35 -1.22 -22.11
C GLY A 153 -6.90 -1.48 -21.67
N TYR A 154 -6.36 -0.69 -20.74
CA TYR A 154 -5.04 -0.94 -20.17
C TYR A 154 -5.17 -1.68 -18.84
N ILE A 155 -4.79 -2.96 -18.84
CA ILE A 155 -4.80 -3.77 -17.63
C ILE A 155 -3.39 -3.81 -17.03
N SER A 156 -3.09 -2.84 -16.17
CA SER A 156 -1.84 -2.79 -15.40
C SER A 156 -1.66 -4.03 -14.51
N ALA A 157 -0.42 -4.32 -14.10
CA ALA A 157 -0.14 -5.45 -13.20
C ALA A 157 -0.83 -5.25 -11.85
N GLU A 158 -0.86 -4.01 -11.36
CA GLU A 158 -1.54 -3.58 -10.15
C GLU A 158 -3.04 -3.83 -10.25
N LEU A 159 -3.65 -3.49 -11.40
CA LEU A 159 -5.05 -3.75 -11.65
C LEU A 159 -5.35 -5.27 -11.65
N LYS A 160 -4.52 -6.09 -12.31
CA LYS A 160 -4.68 -7.55 -12.29
C LYS A 160 -4.60 -8.10 -10.86
N THR A 161 -3.63 -7.63 -10.08
CA THR A 161 -3.47 -8.01 -8.68
C THR A 161 -4.70 -7.65 -7.87
N ARG A 162 -5.15 -6.39 -7.98
CA ARG A 162 -6.34 -5.86 -7.30
C ARG A 162 -7.64 -6.61 -7.67
N LEU A 163 -7.82 -6.99 -8.93
CA LEU A 163 -9.01 -7.74 -9.37
C LEU A 163 -9.01 -9.19 -8.86
N SER A 164 -7.84 -9.84 -8.76
CA SER A 164 -7.75 -11.24 -8.31
C SER A 164 -7.74 -11.42 -6.79
N ALA A 165 -7.20 -10.44 -6.05
CA ALA A 165 -7.02 -10.53 -4.60
C ALA A 165 -8.32 -10.82 -3.81
N PRO A 166 -9.49 -10.23 -4.15
CA PRO A 166 -10.76 -10.54 -3.49
C PRO A 166 -11.17 -12.01 -3.55
N ASN A 167 -10.88 -12.70 -4.66
CA ASN A 167 -11.20 -14.12 -4.85
C ASN A 167 -10.26 -14.99 -4.03
N LEU A 168 -8.95 -14.72 -4.11
CA LEU A 168 -7.94 -15.41 -3.30
C LEU A 168 -8.24 -15.27 -1.80
N TYR A 169 -8.65 -14.08 -1.35
CA TYR A 169 -9.06 -13.86 0.03
C TYR A 169 -10.31 -14.68 0.41
N SER A 170 -11.31 -14.69 -0.46
CA SER A 170 -12.54 -15.47 -0.24
C SER A 170 -12.24 -16.96 -0.11
N GLU A 171 -11.42 -17.50 -1.01
CA GLU A 171 -10.97 -18.90 -0.99
C GLU A 171 -10.20 -19.21 0.29
N TRP A 172 -9.26 -18.34 0.69
CA TRP A 172 -8.49 -18.51 1.93
C TRP A 172 -9.36 -18.52 3.18
N CYS A 173 -10.43 -17.72 3.20
CA CYS A 173 -11.41 -17.74 4.29
C CYS A 173 -12.23 -19.03 4.30
N SER A 174 -12.65 -19.54 3.13
CA SER A 174 -13.54 -20.70 3.02
C SER A 174 -12.85 -22.06 3.08
N ASP A 175 -11.57 -22.15 2.75
CA ASP A 175 -10.82 -23.40 2.71
C ASP A 175 -9.55 -23.35 3.58
N PRO A 176 -9.65 -23.73 4.87
CA PRO A 176 -8.51 -23.79 5.77
C PRO A 176 -7.39 -24.73 5.31
N GLN A 177 -7.68 -25.77 4.52
CA GLN A 177 -6.69 -26.79 4.14
C GLN A 177 -5.72 -26.27 3.07
N SER A 178 -6.18 -25.39 2.17
CA SER A 178 -5.34 -24.81 1.10
C SER A 178 -4.70 -23.47 1.47
N ARG A 179 -4.90 -22.96 2.70
CA ARG A 179 -4.41 -21.62 3.13
C ARG A 179 -2.94 -21.37 2.83
N LYS A 180 -2.06 -22.33 3.09
CA LYS A 180 -0.62 -22.16 2.85
C LYS A 180 -0.29 -21.98 1.37
N ASP A 181 -0.95 -22.74 0.49
CA ASP A 181 -0.74 -22.65 -0.96
C ASP A 181 -1.35 -21.37 -1.52
N LEU A 182 -2.50 -20.95 -0.99
CA LEU A 182 -3.12 -19.66 -1.30
C LEU A 182 -2.27 -18.48 -0.82
N GLU A 183 -1.70 -18.54 0.39
CA GLU A 183 -0.78 -17.54 0.93
C GLU A 183 0.47 -17.41 0.04
N LYS A 184 1.04 -18.53 -0.41
CA LYS A 184 2.15 -18.53 -1.36
C LYS A 184 1.75 -17.88 -2.69
N THR A 185 0.60 -18.26 -3.25
CA THR A 185 0.07 -17.68 -4.49
C THR A 185 -0.15 -16.17 -4.37
N MET A 186 -0.67 -15.73 -3.23
CA MET A 186 -0.82 -14.30 -2.92
C MET A 186 0.53 -13.60 -2.85
N LEU A 187 1.50 -14.17 -2.14
CA LEU A 187 2.84 -13.59 -2.00
C LEU A 187 3.57 -13.49 -3.35
N ASP A 188 3.54 -14.53 -4.18
CA ASP A 188 4.15 -14.52 -5.52
C ASP A 188 3.54 -13.40 -6.38
N ARG A 189 2.22 -13.20 -6.28
CA ARG A 189 1.51 -12.14 -6.99
C ARG A 189 1.83 -10.75 -6.42
N PHE A 190 1.87 -10.59 -5.10
CA PHE A 190 2.21 -9.31 -4.46
C PHE A 190 3.65 -8.91 -4.72
N ALA A 191 4.59 -9.87 -4.71
CA ALA A 191 5.97 -9.62 -5.04
C ALA A 191 6.12 -9.01 -6.44
N SER A 192 5.32 -9.43 -7.43
CA SER A 192 5.39 -8.89 -8.80
C SER A 192 5.06 -7.40 -8.94
N VAL A 193 4.38 -6.82 -7.95
CA VAL A 193 3.98 -5.40 -7.91
C VAL A 193 4.49 -4.70 -6.66
N SER A 194 5.43 -5.29 -5.91
CA SER A 194 6.06 -4.61 -4.77
C SER A 194 6.96 -3.48 -5.25
N TRP A 195 7.38 -2.56 -4.38
CA TRP A 195 8.28 -1.47 -4.75
C TRP A 195 9.62 -1.97 -5.29
N SER A 196 10.13 -3.09 -4.77
CA SER A 196 11.39 -3.68 -5.22
C SER A 196 11.34 -4.22 -6.66
N GLN A 197 10.15 -4.61 -7.15
CA GLN A 197 9.96 -5.13 -8.51
C GLN A 197 9.31 -4.12 -9.47
N SER A 198 8.48 -3.21 -8.97
CA SER A 198 7.76 -2.21 -9.78
C SER A 198 8.57 -0.95 -10.07
N LEU A 199 9.64 -0.70 -9.31
CA LEU A 199 10.52 0.46 -9.47
C LEU A 199 11.97 0.10 -9.83
N GLY A 200 12.29 -1.20 -9.91
CA GLY A 200 13.57 -1.73 -10.41
C GLY A 200 13.57 -1.84 -11.93
#